data_AF-A0A1B8HTD5-F1
#
_entry.id   AF-A0A1B8HTD5-F1
#
_cell.length_a   1.000
_cell.length_b   1.000
_cell.length_c   1.000
_cell.angle_alpha   90.00
_cell.angle_beta   90.00
_cell.angle_gamma   90.00
#
_symmetry.space_group_name_H-M   'P 1'
#
loop_
_entity.id
_entity.type
_entity.pdbx_description
1 polymer ?
#
loop_
_entity_poly.entity_id
_entity_poly.type
_entity_poly.pdbx_seq_one_letter_code
_entity_poly.pdbx_strand_id
1 'polypeptide(L)' 'MLLVSCKSTLPEYVPVPVVPIPAQLTADCEQVVIPDEITFGGTVELLADAMKYIANCNHDKRAIREIEQQRQVMK' A
#
# COMPACT_ATOMS: atom_id res chain seq x y z
N MET A 1 -5.05 23.42 57.32
CA MET A 1 -5.30 23.81 55.91
C MET A 1 -4.36 22.99 55.04
N LEU A 2 -4.89 22.17 54.13
CA LEU A 2 -4.11 21.30 53.25
C LEU A 2 -3.68 22.08 52.01
N LEU A 3 -2.37 22.26 51.83
CA LEU A 3 -1.78 22.82 50.62
C LEU A 3 -1.60 21.71 49.60
N VAL A 4 -2.50 21.63 48.62
CA VAL A 4 -2.32 20.74 47.47
C VAL A 4 -1.66 21.57 46.35
N SER A 5 -0.40 21.25 46.05
CA SER A 5 0.30 21.84 44.90
C SER A 5 -0.21 21.19 43.61
N CYS A 6 -0.63 22.02 42.65
CA CYS A 6 -1.06 21.58 41.34
C CYS A 6 0.17 21.15 40.51
N LYS A 7 0.36 19.84 40.35
CA LYS A 7 1.36 19.29 39.42
C LYS A 7 0.68 19.05 38.08
N SER A 8 1.05 19.81 37.06
CA SER A 8 0.68 19.51 35.67
C SER A 8 1.52 18.33 35.17
N THR A 9 0.91 17.16 35.04
CA THR A 9 1.52 16.01 34.36
C THR A 9 1.41 16.22 32.86
N LEU A 10 2.54 16.48 32.19
CA LEU A 10 2.59 16.40 30.73
C LEU A 10 2.44 14.93 30.31
N PRO A 11 1.63 14.62 29.29
CA PRO A 11 1.55 13.26 28.77
C PRO A 11 2.91 12.86 28.19
N GLU A 12 3.39 11.68 28.59
CA GLU A 12 4.55 11.04 27.98
C GLU A 12 4.12 10.43 26.64
N TYR A 13 4.75 10.86 25.55
CA TYR A 13 4.52 10.30 24.23
C TYR A 13 5.48 9.15 24.01
N VAL A 14 4.95 7.93 23.90
CA VAL A 14 5.71 6.73 23.54
C VAL A 14 5.62 6.51 22.03
N PRO A 15 6.74 6.20 21.35
CA PRO A 15 6.73 5.90 19.92
C PRO A 15 5.88 4.66 19.63
N VAL A 16 5.02 4.76 18.62
CA VAL A 16 4.17 3.65 18.19
C VAL A 16 5.00 2.65 17.39
N PRO A 17 4.87 1.33 17.63
CA PRO A 17 5.50 0.32 16.81
C PRO A 17 5.10 0.45 15.34
N VAL A 18 6.08 0.35 14.44
CA VAL A 18 5.81 0.31 12.99
C VAL A 18 5.08 -0.98 12.65
N VAL A 19 3.79 -0.88 12.30
CA VAL A 19 2.98 -2.01 11.83
C VAL A 19 3.31 -2.28 10.36
N PRO A 20 3.73 -3.50 9.97
CA PRO A 20 4.06 -3.81 8.57
C PRO A 20 2.90 -3.50 7.62
N ILE A 21 3.23 -3.01 6.41
CA ILE A 21 2.21 -2.93 5.37
C ILE A 21 1.65 -4.34 5.10
N PRO A 22 0.31 -4.48 5.03
CA PRO A 22 -0.30 -5.75 4.72
C PRO A 22 0.24 -6.41 3.42
N ALA A 23 0.48 -7.72 3.46
CA ALA A 23 1.16 -8.46 2.39
C ALA A 23 0.34 -8.62 1.09
N GLN A 24 -0.99 -8.72 1.23
CA GLN A 24 -1.97 -8.71 0.13
C GLN A 24 -1.86 -7.50 -0.81
N LEU A 25 -1.36 -6.35 -0.35
CA LEU A 25 -1.12 -5.17 -1.20
C LEU A 25 0.07 -5.37 -2.16
N THR A 26 0.85 -6.43 -1.96
CA THR A 26 1.94 -6.83 -2.84
C THR A 26 1.71 -8.20 -3.51
N ALA A 27 0.54 -8.80 -3.31
CA ALA A 27 0.13 -10.03 -3.99
C ALA A 27 0.07 -9.84 -5.51
N ASP A 28 0.09 -10.91 -6.31
CA ASP A 28 0.16 -10.85 -7.77
C ASP A 28 -0.96 -10.01 -8.41
N CYS A 29 -0.66 -9.42 -9.58
CA CYS A 29 -1.63 -8.58 -10.28
C CYS A 29 -2.77 -9.47 -10.77
N GLU A 30 -3.99 -8.99 -10.66
CA GLU A 30 -5.15 -9.78 -11.05
C GLU A 30 -5.10 -10.08 -12.55
N GLN A 31 -5.50 -11.30 -12.92
CA GLN A 31 -5.57 -11.69 -14.31
C GLN A 31 -6.77 -11.04 -14.96
N VAL A 32 -6.58 -10.49 -16.15
CA VAL A 32 -7.68 -9.95 -16.94
C VAL A 32 -8.51 -11.09 -17.52
N VAL A 33 -9.83 -10.98 -17.45
CA VAL A 33 -10.76 -11.95 -18.03
C VAL A 33 -10.77 -11.79 -19.56
N ILE A 34 -10.49 -12.88 -20.27
CA ILE A 34 -10.57 -12.93 -21.73
C ILE A 34 -11.95 -13.49 -22.11
N PRO A 35 -12.77 -12.77 -22.89
CA PRO A 35 -14.04 -13.27 -23.38
C PRO A 35 -13.87 -14.48 -24.32
N ASP A 36 -14.84 -15.40 -24.31
CA ASP A 36 -14.85 -16.58 -25.18
C ASP A 36 -14.93 -16.20 -26.68
N GLU A 37 -15.62 -15.11 -26.99
CA GLU A 37 -15.68 -14.53 -28.33
C GLU A 37 -15.14 -13.09 -28.30
N ILE A 38 -14.10 -12.84 -29.11
CA ILE A 38 -13.49 -11.53 -29.23
C ILE A 38 -13.09 -11.28 -30.69
N THR A 39 -13.36 -10.07 -31.18
CA THR A 39 -12.90 -9.67 -32.51
C THR A 39 -11.41 -9.34 -32.46
N PHE A 40 -10.72 -9.37 -33.61
CA PHE A 40 -9.30 -8.96 -33.65
C PHE A 40 -9.09 -7.56 -33.07
N GLY A 41 -9.96 -6.59 -33.40
CA GLY A 41 -9.90 -5.24 -32.85
C GLY A 41 -10.07 -5.22 -31.32
N GLY A 42 -11.04 -5.98 -30.82
CA GLY A 42 -11.26 -6.14 -29.37
C GLY A 42 -10.05 -6.73 -28.65
N THR A 43 -9.33 -7.69 -29.26
CA THR A 43 -8.11 -8.26 -28.69
C THR A 43 -7.01 -7.22 -28.56
N VAL A 44 -6.87 -6.31 -29.54
CA VAL A 44 -5.88 -5.23 -29.49
C VAL A 44 -6.19 -4.26 -28.35
N GLU A 45 -7.46 -3.88 -28.19
CA GLU A 45 -7.90 -3.01 -27.08
C GLU A 45 -7.70 -3.68 -25.72
N LEU A 46 -8.13 -4.93 -25.58
CA LEU A 46 -7.95 -5.72 -24.36
C LEU A 46 -6.48 -5.85 -23.97
N LEU A 47 -5.60 -6.10 -24.94
CA LEU A 47 -4.17 -6.21 -24.70
C LEU A 47 -3.58 -4.87 -24.23
N ALA A 48 -3.97 -3.76 -24.87
CA ALA A 48 -3.51 -2.43 -24.46
C ALA A 48 -3.92 -2.11 -23.02
N ASP A 49 -5.18 -2.39 -22.66
CA ASP A 49 -5.69 -2.18 -21.31
C ASP A 49 -5.01 -3.09 -20.29
N ALA A 50 -4.84 -4.38 -20.61
CA ALA A 50 -4.14 -5.34 -19.76
C ALA A 50 -2.68 -4.91 -19.50
N MET A 51 -1.97 -4.48 -20.55
CA MET A 51 -0.59 -4.01 -20.41
C MET A 51 -0.49 -2.77 -19.53
N LYS A 52 -1.42 -1.82 -19.69
CA LYS A 52 -1.50 -0.62 -18.84
C LYS A 52 -1.79 -0.97 -17.40
N TYR A 53 -2.73 -1.88 -17.14
CA TYR A 53 -3.05 -2.35 -15.80
C TYR A 53 -1.83 -3.02 -15.14
N ILE A 54 -1.15 -3.92 -15.85
CA ILE A 54 0.06 -4.61 -15.34
C ILE A 54 1.17 -3.60 -15.02
N ALA A 55 1.38 -2.61 -15.89
CA ALA A 55 2.39 -1.57 -15.67
C ALA A 55 2.10 -0.77 -14.39
N ASN A 56 0.85 -0.32 -14.20
CA ASN A 56 0.44 0.42 -13.01
C ASN A 56 0.53 -0.44 -11.75
N CYS A 57 -0.01 -1.66 -11.78
CA CYS A 57 0.06 -2.58 -10.65
C CYS A 57 1.50 -2.86 -10.21
N ASN A 58 2.43 -3.05 -11.17
CA ASN A 58 3.85 -3.24 -10.86
C ASN A 58 4.50 -1.98 -10.29
N HIS A 59 4.08 -0.80 -10.75
CA HIS A 59 4.54 0.46 -10.18
C HIS A 59 4.08 0.62 -8.72
N ASP A 60 2.80 0.38 -8.45
CA ASP A 60 2.22 0.51 -7.12
C ASP A 60 2.91 -0.44 -6.13
N LYS A 61 3.11 -1.69 -6.51
CA LYS A 61 3.84 -2.68 -5.68
C LYS A 61 5.26 -2.26 -5.37
N ARG A 62 5.97 -1.67 -6.34
CA ARG A 62 7.32 -1.17 -6.12
C ARG A 62 7.31 -0.03 -5.10
N ALA A 63 6.41 0.94 -5.27
CA ALA A 63 6.26 2.05 -4.34
C ALA A 63 5.93 1.55 -2.92
N ILE A 64 5.04 0.56 -2.79
CA ILE A 64 4.71 -0.04 -1.49
C ILE A 64 5.93 -0.70 -0.84
N ARG A 65 6.76 -1.43 -1.61
CA ARG A 65 7.99 -2.03 -1.09
C ARG A 65 8.99 -0.97 -0.64
N GLU A 66 9.14 0.11 -1.41
CA GLU A 66 10.02 1.24 -1.06
C GLU A 66 9.54 1.95 0.21
N ILE A 67 8.23 2.17 0.36
CA ILE A 67 7.64 2.74 1.58
C ILE A 67 7.92 1.83 2.78
N GLU A 68 7.70 0.52 2.66
CA GLU A 68 7.94 -0.41 3.75
C GLU A 68 9.43 -0.44 4.14
N GLN A 69 10.35 -0.39 3.18
CA GLN A 69 11.79 -0.26 3.44
C GLN A 69 12.11 1.04 4.19
N GLN A 70 11.56 2.18 3.77
CA GLN A 70 11.76 3.47 4.45
C GLN A 70 11.24 3.44 5.89
N ARG A 71 10.05 2.86 6.12
CA ARG A 71 9.46 2.71 7.46
C ARG A 71 10.30 1.82 8.38
N GLN A 72 11.03 0.85 7.82
CA GLN A 72 11.93 -0.01 8.58
C GLN A 72 13.27 0.67 8.93
N VAL A 73 13.75 1.59 8.10
CA VAL A 73 14.99 2.35 8.32
C VAL A 73 14.77 3.56 9.24
N MET A 74 13.57 4.16 9.22
CA MET A 74 13.19 5.29 10.10
C MET A 74 12.91 4.89 11.57
N LYS A 75 13.33 3.70 12.00
CA LYS A 75 13.21 3.27 13.40
C LYS A 75 14.09 4.09 14.34
#